data_AF-A0A9D2QM30-F1
#
_entry.id   AF-A0A9D2QM30-F1
#
_cell.length_a   1.000
_cell.length_b   1.000
_cell.length_c   1.000
_cell.angle_alpha   90.00
_cell.angle_beta   90.00
_cell.angle_gamma   90.00
#
_symmetry.space_group_name_H-M   'P 1'
#
loop_
_entity.id
_entity.type
_entity.pdbx_description
1 polymer ?
#
loop_
_entity_poly.entity_id
_entity_poly.type
_entity_poly.pdbx_seq_one_letter_code
_entity_poly.pdbx_strand_id
1 'polypeptide(L)'
;MGVQRKAARVKVMEFLNAHREDDDPCECVILPDGGIEEPLPSHIGKLAEIAGADSAVLNGHMEKSMEPLFWLVEYTGCMSVWQTRVVSPSTATQEQEDTLEELYDAALLSPGYLRETAGENYRQSVERAREAIAKRK
;
A
#
# COMPACT_ATOMS: atom_id res chain seq x y z
N MET A 1 -9.01 10.45 -23.45
CA MET A 1 -7.69 9.77 -23.45
C MET A 1 -7.06 10.05 -22.10
N GLY A 2 -7.28 9.16 -21.13
CA GLY A 2 -6.76 9.33 -19.78
C GLY A 2 -5.27 9.02 -19.79
N VAL A 3 -4.45 10.01 -19.47
CA VAL A 3 -3.03 9.78 -19.20
C VAL A 3 -3.01 8.94 -17.93
N GLN A 4 -2.70 7.65 -18.04
CA GLN A 4 -2.27 6.88 -16.87
C GLN A 4 -1.02 7.56 -16.35
N ARG A 5 -1.17 8.38 -15.30
CA ARG A 5 -0.04 8.88 -14.53
C ARG A 5 0.64 7.64 -13.96
N LYS A 6 1.80 7.29 -14.51
CA LYS A 6 2.72 6.37 -13.86
C LYS A 6 3.07 7.05 -12.53
N ALA A 7 2.75 6.42 -11.40
CA ALA A 7 3.06 7.00 -10.10
C ALA A 7 4.58 7.27 -10.06
N ALA A 8 4.96 8.53 -9.90
CA ALA A 8 6.36 8.89 -9.76
C ALA A 8 6.76 8.56 -8.31
N ARG A 9 7.79 7.74 -8.14
CA ARG A 9 8.43 7.54 -6.83
C ARG A 9 8.97 8.87 -6.37
N VAL A 10 8.47 9.38 -5.24
CA VAL A 10 8.81 10.70 -4.71
C VAL A 10 9.39 10.57 -3.31
N LYS A 11 10.17 11.57 -2.90
CA LYS A 11 10.60 11.74 -1.51
C LYS A 11 9.46 12.34 -0.68
N VAL A 12 9.48 12.18 0.65
CA VAL A 12 8.47 12.68 1.59
C VAL A 12 8.11 14.14 1.30
N MET A 13 9.10 15.02 1.23
CA MET A 13 8.84 16.45 1.03
C MET A 13 8.26 16.76 -0.36
N GLU A 14 8.65 16.01 -1.39
CA GLU A 14 8.08 16.17 -2.74
C GLU A 14 6.62 15.74 -2.77
N PHE A 15 6.31 14.61 -2.11
CA PHE A 15 4.95 14.12 -1.94
C PHE A 15 4.07 15.14 -1.22
N LEU A 16 4.50 15.63 -0.05
CA LEU A 16 3.72 16.60 0.73
C LEU A 16 3.53 17.93 0.00
N ASN A 17 4.53 18.37 -0.76
CA ASN A 17 4.42 19.57 -1.57
C ASN A 17 3.38 19.41 -2.69
N ALA A 18 3.32 18.23 -3.32
CA ALA A 18 2.38 17.95 -4.40
C ALA A 18 0.92 17.88 -3.91
N HIS A 19 0.69 17.46 -2.66
CA HIS A 19 -0.64 17.25 -2.08
C HIS A 19 -1.06 18.35 -1.09
N ARG A 20 -0.34 19.48 -1.05
CA ARG A 20 -0.57 20.55 -0.08
C ARG A 20 -1.95 21.22 -0.21
N GLU A 21 -2.46 21.27 -1.43
CA GLU A 21 -3.73 21.95 -1.77
C GLU A 21 -4.89 20.96 -1.91
N ASP A 22 -4.67 19.68 -1.61
CA ASP A 22 -5.72 18.67 -1.74
C ASP A 22 -6.78 18.83 -0.63
N ASP A 23 -8.05 18.79 -1.03
CA ASP A 23 -9.18 18.87 -0.12
C ASP A 23 -9.42 17.55 0.65
N ASP A 24 -8.95 16.43 0.11
CA ASP A 24 -9.10 15.10 0.69
C ASP A 24 -7.90 14.72 1.58
N PRO A 25 -8.11 13.91 2.63
CA PRO A 25 -7.02 13.40 3.45
C PRO A 25 -6.06 12.59 2.58
N CYS A 26 -4.81 13.06 2.53
CA CYS A 26 -3.75 12.48 1.71
C CYS A 26 -3.44 11.03 2.13
N GLU A 27 -3.44 10.12 1.16
CA GLU A 27 -3.09 8.71 1.32
C GLU A 27 -1.91 8.35 0.40
N CYS A 28 -0.97 7.55 0.91
CA CYS A 28 0.13 6.99 0.15
C CYS A 28 0.42 5.53 0.50
N VAL A 29 1.23 4.88 -0.34
CA VAL A 29 1.91 3.64 0.00
C VAL A 29 3.41 3.86 0.11
N ILE A 30 4.03 3.26 1.12
CA ILE A 30 5.48 3.18 1.28
C ILE A 30 5.94 1.81 0.77
N LEU A 31 6.72 1.82 -0.31
CA LEU A 31 7.30 0.63 -0.92
C LEU A 31 8.38 0.01 -0.02
N PRO A 32 8.75 -1.27 -0.22
CA PRO A 32 9.80 -1.94 0.57
C PRO A 32 11.17 -1.24 0.60
N ASP A 33 11.43 -0.30 -0.30
CA ASP A 33 12.67 0.46 -0.37
C ASP A 33 12.52 1.92 0.09
N GLY A 34 11.44 2.22 0.84
CA GLY A 34 11.12 3.55 1.36
C GLY A 34 10.58 4.53 0.32
N GLY A 35 10.38 4.12 -0.93
CA GLY A 35 9.73 4.97 -1.94
C GLY A 35 8.26 5.23 -1.62
N ILE A 36 7.75 6.44 -1.93
CA ILE A 36 6.35 6.78 -1.75
C ILE A 36 5.65 6.81 -3.12
N GLU A 37 4.46 6.20 -3.19
CA GLU A 37 3.54 6.28 -4.32
C GLU A 37 2.10 6.56 -3.86
N GLU A 38 1.28 7.15 -4.71
CA GLU A 38 -0.16 7.24 -4.48
C GLU A 38 -0.85 5.89 -4.76
N PRO A 39 -1.86 5.48 -3.97
CA PRO A 39 -2.61 4.23 -4.17
C PRO A 39 -3.65 4.33 -5.30
N LEU A 40 -3.33 5.05 -6.38
CA LEU A 40 -4.25 5.25 -7.51
C LEU A 40 -4.30 4.04 -8.46
N PRO A 41 -5.46 3.78 -9.10
CA PRO A 41 -6.75 4.45 -8.93
C PRO A 41 -7.55 3.96 -7.70
N SER A 42 -7.08 2.91 -7.03
CA SER A 42 -7.65 2.32 -5.80
C SER A 42 -6.65 1.30 -5.22
N HIS A 43 -6.86 0.84 -3.98
CA HIS A 43 -6.02 -0.21 -3.38
C HIS A 43 -5.90 -1.48 -4.22
N ILE A 44 -7.02 -1.97 -4.76
CA ILE A 44 -7.02 -3.16 -5.64
C ILE A 44 -6.35 -2.87 -6.99
N GLY A 45 -6.46 -1.65 -7.49
CA GLY A 45 -5.78 -1.19 -8.70
C GLY A 45 -4.26 -1.16 -8.51
N LYS A 46 -3.78 -0.58 -7.41
CA LYS A 46 -2.37 -0.54 -7.04
C LYS A 46 -1.81 -1.95 -6.79
N LEU A 47 -2.59 -2.81 -6.13
CA LEU A 47 -2.22 -4.22 -5.95
C LEU A 47 -2.05 -4.92 -7.30
N ALA A 48 -3.00 -4.76 -8.23
CA ALA A 48 -2.93 -5.36 -9.57
C ALA A 48 -1.71 -4.86 -10.36
N GLU A 49 -1.41 -3.56 -10.27
CA GLU A 49 -0.22 -2.94 -10.87
C GLU A 49 1.07 -3.59 -10.34
N ILE A 50 1.27 -3.62 -9.02
CA ILE A 50 2.51 -4.14 -8.40
C ILE A 50 2.62 -5.67 -8.60
N ALA A 51 1.52 -6.40 -8.48
CA ALA A 51 1.49 -7.85 -8.67
C ALA A 51 1.70 -8.28 -10.12
N GLY A 52 1.51 -7.37 -11.09
CA GLY A 52 1.47 -7.72 -12.50
C GLY A 52 0.41 -8.79 -12.79
N ALA A 53 -0.76 -8.66 -12.16
CA ALA A 53 -1.86 -9.62 -12.23
C ALA A 53 -3.20 -8.89 -12.39
N ASP A 54 -4.15 -9.51 -13.08
CA ASP A 54 -5.48 -8.96 -13.26
C ASP A 54 -6.24 -8.87 -11.92
N SER A 55 -6.95 -7.77 -11.69
CA SER A 55 -7.66 -7.52 -10.43
C SER A 55 -8.77 -8.53 -10.15
N ALA A 56 -9.43 -9.09 -11.19
CA ALA A 56 -10.42 -10.15 -11.01
C ALA A 56 -9.77 -11.47 -10.59
N VAL A 57 -8.55 -11.76 -11.08
CA VAL A 57 -7.77 -12.92 -10.62
C VAL A 57 -7.41 -12.76 -9.15
N LEU A 58 -6.87 -11.60 -8.76
CA LEU A 58 -6.51 -11.32 -7.37
C LEU A 58 -7.72 -11.41 -6.44
N ASN A 59 -8.84 -10.77 -6.81
CA ASN A 59 -10.08 -10.84 -6.05
C ASN A 59 -10.61 -12.28 -5.93
N GLY A 60 -10.46 -13.11 -6.97
CA GLY A 60 -10.88 -14.51 -6.95
C GLY A 60 -10.14 -15.37 -5.92
N HIS A 61 -8.99 -14.90 -5.41
CA HIS A 61 -8.24 -15.56 -4.34
C HIS A 61 -8.53 -15.01 -2.94
N MET A 62 -9.25 -13.89 -2.81
CA MET A 62 -9.61 -13.31 -1.52
C MET A 62 -10.89 -13.94 -0.98
N GLU A 63 -10.92 -14.27 0.31
CA GLU A 63 -12.17 -14.64 0.98
C GLU A 63 -13.08 -13.41 1.08
N LYS A 64 -14.41 -13.60 1.02
CA LYS A 64 -15.38 -12.48 1.03
C LYS A 64 -15.28 -11.58 2.28
N SER A 65 -14.76 -12.11 3.38
CA SER A 65 -14.55 -11.41 4.65
C SER A 65 -13.22 -10.65 4.71
N MET A 66 -12.32 -10.85 3.75
CA MET A 66 -11.01 -10.20 3.73
C MET A 66 -11.11 -8.80 3.12
N GLU A 67 -10.36 -7.88 3.70
CA GLU A 67 -10.24 -6.51 3.20
C GLU A 67 -9.11 -6.43 2.15
N PRO A 68 -9.36 -5.87 0.96
CA PRO A 68 -8.34 -5.71 -0.08
C PRO A 68 -7.12 -4.90 0.36
N LEU A 69 -7.27 -4.00 1.33
CA LEU A 69 -6.18 -3.20 1.87
C LEU A 69 -5.12 -4.05 2.58
N PHE A 70 -5.53 -4.96 3.45
CA PHE A 70 -4.60 -5.88 4.13
C PHE A 70 -3.96 -6.86 3.13
N TRP A 71 -4.66 -7.20 2.07
CA TRP A 71 -4.09 -7.94 0.95
C TRP A 71 -3.08 -7.13 0.14
N LEU A 72 -3.33 -5.85 -0.11
CA LEU A 72 -2.38 -4.97 -0.80
C LEU A 72 -1.05 -4.95 -0.06
N VAL A 73 -1.07 -4.65 1.23
CA VAL A 73 0.16 -4.52 2.03
C VAL A 73 0.89 -5.87 2.13
N GLU A 74 0.19 -6.97 2.38
CA GLU A 74 0.82 -8.27 2.55
C GLU A 74 1.31 -8.87 1.23
N TYR A 75 0.55 -8.69 0.15
CA TYR A 75 0.94 -9.20 -1.16
C TYR A 75 2.10 -8.40 -1.74
N THR A 76 2.16 -7.09 -1.55
CA THR A 76 3.21 -6.26 -2.18
C THR A 76 4.40 -6.00 -1.26
N GLY A 77 4.21 -6.17 0.06
CA GLY A 77 5.16 -5.74 1.07
C GLY A 77 5.16 -4.23 1.29
N CYS A 78 4.23 -3.45 0.71
CA CYS A 78 4.12 -2.02 0.98
C CYS A 78 3.41 -1.75 2.32
N MET A 79 3.62 -0.57 2.91
CA MET A 79 2.72 -0.02 3.93
C MET A 79 1.70 0.89 3.26
N SER A 80 0.46 0.90 3.71
CA SER A 80 -0.52 1.94 3.35
C SER A 80 -0.66 2.92 4.51
N VAL A 81 -0.63 4.21 4.19
CA VAL A 81 -0.48 5.30 5.14
C VAL A 81 -1.44 6.43 4.78
N TRP A 82 -2.28 6.81 5.73
CA TRP A 82 -3.03 8.06 5.71
C TRP A 82 -3.07 8.67 7.11
N GLN A 83 -3.60 9.89 7.21
CA GLN A 83 -3.47 10.75 8.39
C GLN A 83 -3.78 10.07 9.74
N THR A 84 -4.75 9.17 9.80
CA THR A 84 -5.22 8.58 11.06
C THR A 84 -4.91 7.10 11.19
N ARG A 85 -4.37 6.45 10.16
CA ARG A 85 -4.11 5.01 10.19
C ARG A 85 -3.01 4.58 9.24
N VAL A 86 -2.26 3.58 9.70
CA VAL A 86 -1.20 2.90 8.98
C VAL A 86 -1.52 1.41 8.99
N VAL A 87 -1.50 0.80 7.81
CA VAL A 87 -1.60 -0.65 7.66
C VAL A 87 -0.27 -1.18 7.14
N SER A 88 0.41 -1.96 7.98
CA SER A 88 1.75 -2.50 7.75
C SER A 88 1.67 -3.93 7.20
N PRO A 89 2.61 -4.33 6.32
CA PRO A 89 2.80 -5.74 6.02
C PRO A 89 3.31 -6.47 7.27
N SER A 90 3.20 -7.79 7.29
CA SER A 90 3.70 -8.61 8.39
C SER A 90 5.22 -8.54 8.57
N THR A 91 5.94 -8.13 7.53
CA THR A 91 7.40 -7.99 7.50
C THR A 91 7.80 -6.63 6.91
N ALA A 92 7.64 -5.58 7.71
CA ALA A 92 8.11 -4.24 7.37
C ALA A 92 9.64 -4.17 7.31
N THR A 93 10.16 -3.40 6.34
CA THR A 93 11.59 -3.08 6.20
C THR A 93 11.98 -1.87 7.03
N GLN A 94 13.27 -1.72 7.33
CA GLN A 94 13.76 -0.55 8.06
C GLN A 94 13.56 0.73 7.24
N GLU A 95 13.78 0.69 5.94
CA GLU A 95 13.57 1.81 5.03
C GLU A 95 12.13 2.32 5.04
N GLN A 96 11.16 1.42 5.23
CA GLN A 96 9.77 1.79 5.40
C GLN A 96 9.50 2.45 6.75
N GLU A 97 10.07 1.94 7.83
CA GLU A 97 9.94 2.57 9.16
C GLU A 97 10.56 3.97 9.19
N ASP A 98 11.75 4.14 8.59
CA ASP A 98 12.43 5.43 8.50
C ASP A 98 11.57 6.44 7.71
N THR A 99 10.98 6.00 6.59
CA THR A 99 10.06 6.85 5.80
C THR A 99 8.78 7.17 6.56
N LEU A 100 8.26 6.21 7.34
CA LEU A 100 7.07 6.41 8.16
C LEU A 100 7.32 7.44 9.28
N GLU A 101 8.50 7.39 9.91
CA GLU A 101 8.95 8.38 10.90
C GLU A 101 9.06 9.77 10.26
N GLU A 102 9.66 9.89 9.07
CA GLU A 102 9.70 11.17 8.33
C GLU A 102 8.30 11.73 8.02
N LEU A 103 7.34 10.88 7.65
CA LEU A 103 5.94 11.31 7.41
C LEU A 103 5.24 11.76 8.70
N TYR A 104 5.57 11.13 9.83
CA TYR A 104 5.08 11.55 11.14
C TYR A 104 5.65 12.91 11.56
N ASP A 105 6.97 13.08 11.43
CA ASP A 105 7.66 14.33 11.77
C ASP A 105 7.22 15.51 10.88
N ALA A 106 6.88 15.23 9.63
CA ALA A 106 6.32 16.21 8.70
C ALA A 106 4.82 16.48 8.91
N ALA A 107 4.22 15.93 9.96
CA ALA A 107 2.81 16.11 10.34
C ALA A 107 1.78 15.62 9.31
N LEU A 108 2.14 14.66 8.45
CA LEU A 108 1.14 13.94 7.66
C LEU A 108 0.31 13.03 8.57
N LEU A 109 0.97 12.33 9.50
CA LEU A 109 0.32 11.45 10.46
C LEU A 109 -0.13 12.22 11.69
N SER A 110 -1.37 11.97 12.11
CA SER A 110 -1.93 12.50 13.34
C SER A 110 -1.23 11.89 14.55
N PRO A 111 -0.98 12.66 15.62
CA PRO A 111 -0.56 12.10 16.90
C PRO A 111 -1.54 11.00 17.35
N GLY A 112 -1.02 9.80 17.62
CA GLY A 112 -1.83 8.66 18.03
C GLY A 112 -2.60 7.96 16.91
N TYR A 113 -2.15 8.06 15.65
CA TYR A 113 -2.68 7.27 14.53
C TYR A 113 -2.77 5.78 14.88
N LEU A 114 -3.77 5.10 14.31
CA LEU A 114 -3.93 3.66 14.48
C LEU A 114 -2.93 2.91 13.61
N ARG A 115 -2.07 2.10 14.21
CA ARG A 115 -1.20 1.19 13.48
C ARG A 115 -1.73 -0.24 13.55
N GLU A 116 -1.95 -0.83 12.39
CA GLU A 116 -2.35 -2.23 12.24
C GLU A 116 -1.34 -2.98 11.36
N THR A 117 -1.29 -4.29 11.56
CA THR A 117 -0.44 -5.19 10.77
C THR A 117 -1.32 -6.26 10.14
N ALA A 118 -1.02 -6.64 8.90
CA ALA A 118 -1.67 -7.79 8.28
C ALA A 118 -1.52 -9.05 9.13
N GLY A 119 -2.66 -9.61 9.52
CA GLY A 119 -2.73 -10.81 10.34
C GLY A 119 -2.26 -12.08 9.60
N GLU A 120 -2.04 -13.14 10.38
CA GLU A 120 -1.64 -14.47 9.88
C GLU A 120 -2.55 -14.99 8.76
N ASN A 121 -3.85 -14.76 8.88
CA ASN A 121 -4.84 -15.15 7.89
C ASN A 121 -4.60 -14.50 6.52
N TYR A 122 -4.15 -13.25 6.48
CA TYR A 122 -3.81 -12.54 5.24
C TYR A 122 -2.54 -13.11 4.61
N ARG A 123 -1.50 -13.35 5.42
CA ARG A 123 -0.24 -13.95 4.95
C ARG A 123 -0.47 -15.30 4.27
N GLN A 124 -1.17 -16.21 4.95
CA GLN A 124 -1.48 -17.53 4.40
C GLN A 124 -2.32 -17.45 3.13
N SER A 125 -3.25 -16.49 3.06
CA SER A 125 -4.08 -16.28 1.87
C SER A 125 -3.24 -15.81 0.68
N VAL A 126 -2.37 -14.82 0.90
CA VAL A 126 -1.44 -14.27 -0.08
C VAL A 126 -0.44 -15.32 -0.57
N GLU A 127 0.14 -16.13 0.32
CA GLU A 127 1.06 -17.22 -0.04
C GLU A 127 0.40 -18.22 -1.00
N ARG A 128 -0.80 -18.71 -0.65
CA ARG A 128 -1.58 -19.61 -1.51
C ARG A 128 -1.89 -18.99 -2.87
N ALA A 129 -2.22 -17.71 -2.90
CA ALA A 129 -2.51 -17.00 -4.14
C ALA A 129 -1.28 -16.84 -5.03
N ARG A 130 -0.13 -16.46 -4.45
CA ARG A 130 1.15 -16.37 -5.17
C ARG A 130 1.52 -17.70 -5.82
N GLU A 131 1.41 -18.80 -5.09
CA GLU A 131 1.66 -20.14 -5.63
C GLU A 131 0.70 -20.50 -6.77
N ALA A 132 -0.60 -20.22 -6.60
CA ALA A 132 -1.61 -20.53 -7.60
C ALA A 132 -1.45 -19.70 -8.88
N ILE A 133 -1.11 -18.42 -8.75
CA ILE A 133 -0.86 -17.51 -9.87
C ILE A 133 0.43 -17.89 -10.60
N ALA A 134 1.50 -18.23 -9.86
CA ALA A 134 2.78 -18.65 -10.45
C ALA A 134 2.65 -19.94 -11.28
N LYS A 135 1.83 -20.90 -10.84
CA LYS A 135 1.56 -22.16 -11.58
C LYS A 135 0.78 -21.97 -12.88
N ARG A 136 0.16 -20.79 -13.09
CA ARG A 136 -0.66 -20.47 -14.28
C ARG A 136 0.08 -19.61 -15.31
N LYS A 137 1.27 -19.11 -14.97
CA LYS A 137 2.17 -18.39 -15.87
C LYS A 137 3.09 -19.38 -16.59
#